data_AF-Q6CCD4-F1
#
_entry.id   AF-Q6CCD4-F1
#
_cell.length_a   1.000
_cell.length_b   1.000
_cell.length_c   1.000
_cell.angle_alpha   90.00
_cell.angle_beta   90.00
_cell.angle_gamma   90.00
#
_symmetry.space_group_name_H-M   'P 1'
#
loop_
_entity.id
_entity.type
_entity.pdbx_description
1 polymer ?
#
loop_
_entity_poly.entity_id
_entity_poly.type
_entity_poly.pdbx_seq_one_letter_code
_entity_poly.pdbx_strand_id
1 'polypeptide(L)'
;MSFNISKILAPGQLEKLVPFDPPEPFNVTEADRELSIDELVDKRLFQLAAEKVALQLTQMGTDMKSTAVDLETAQTVFGLWETRLTCLVLANFHRVAHSEAKSLGDLNVDLYRLIPEKGPSTTPAKPEISIHWDRESIVPWSLRVLTVRLASGSDTHGAILKYHSLAREAKIMRHKKDDTQLWAQRLVELGIYVTAVLVGMGDYANAISHVSSMVGTDSSVPLEAHYSYLRYLLCILCLQTGNFDKAKGVLDTIQKQEGDRNDAVVATLMAICSLASDNVADANSTLESANSSNPLVQNTEAIAAFSTGDTDGAIVQFQSLLEKHAEQMSPAALSASIFNVCSLYETRVDGAVLKKALMEKLSKAGLVGIDVTAFKL
;
A
#
# COMPACT_ATOMS: atom_id res chain seq x y z
N MET A 1 -4.38 22.65 -25.38
CA MET A 1 -3.97 21.28 -25.77
C MET A 1 -5.12 20.32 -25.53
N SER A 2 -5.38 19.36 -26.42
CA SER A 2 -6.46 18.38 -26.28
C SER A 2 -5.92 16.95 -26.24
N PHE A 3 -6.48 16.09 -25.38
CA PHE A 3 -6.04 14.71 -25.17
C PHE A 3 -7.08 13.71 -25.65
N ASN A 4 -6.63 12.61 -26.24
CA ASN A 4 -7.52 11.51 -26.61
C ASN A 4 -7.58 10.49 -25.48
N ILE A 5 -8.69 10.51 -24.72
CA ILE A 5 -8.96 9.60 -23.60
C ILE A 5 -10.08 8.59 -23.92
N SER A 6 -10.53 8.51 -25.17
CA SER A 6 -11.65 7.64 -25.57
C SER A 6 -11.42 6.17 -25.22
N LYS A 7 -10.16 5.71 -25.26
CA LYS A 7 -9.80 4.34 -24.89
C LYS A 7 -10.00 4.04 -23.41
N ILE A 8 -9.85 5.01 -22.51
CA ILE A 8 -9.93 4.82 -21.05
C ILE A 8 -11.34 5.08 -20.48
N LEU A 9 -12.28 5.47 -21.33
CA LEU A 9 -13.71 5.62 -21.02
C LEU A 9 -14.56 4.64 -21.83
N ALA A 10 -13.93 3.63 -22.45
CA ALA A 10 -14.63 2.70 -23.32
C ALA A 10 -15.60 1.83 -22.51
N PRO A 11 -16.80 1.55 -23.03
CA PRO A 11 -17.76 0.69 -22.35
C PRO A 11 -17.17 -0.71 -22.14
N GLY A 12 -17.40 -1.28 -20.95
CA GLY A 12 -16.90 -2.61 -20.58
C GLY A 12 -15.53 -2.63 -19.91
N GLN A 13 -14.90 -1.48 -19.66
CA GLN A 13 -13.67 -1.41 -18.85
C GLN A 13 -13.92 -1.53 -17.35
N LEU A 14 -15.15 -1.29 -16.90
CA LEU A 14 -15.52 -1.28 -15.49
C LEU A 14 -16.35 -2.54 -15.21
N GLU A 15 -15.84 -3.43 -14.37
CA GLU A 15 -16.56 -4.62 -13.93
C GLU A 15 -17.64 -4.20 -12.90
N LYS A 16 -18.83 -4.80 -13.02
CA LYS A 16 -19.88 -4.64 -12.00
C LYS A 16 -19.50 -5.45 -10.77
N LEU A 17 -19.50 -4.80 -9.62
CA LEU A 17 -19.26 -5.47 -8.35
C LEU A 17 -20.52 -6.21 -7.88
N VAL A 18 -20.33 -7.22 -7.04
CA VAL A 18 -21.42 -7.87 -6.32
C VAL A 18 -22.02 -6.85 -5.36
N PRO A 19 -23.35 -6.74 -5.20
CA PRO A 19 -23.94 -5.77 -4.26
C PRO A 19 -23.30 -5.86 -2.88
N PHE A 20 -22.92 -4.71 -2.32
CA PHE A 20 -22.34 -4.67 -0.97
C PHE A 20 -23.42 -5.00 0.07
N ASP A 21 -23.30 -6.18 0.67
CA ASP A 21 -24.22 -6.70 1.69
C ASP A 21 -23.40 -7.33 2.83
N PRO A 22 -22.76 -6.50 3.69
CA PRO A 22 -21.98 -7.01 4.80
C PRO A 22 -22.90 -7.69 5.84
N PRO A 23 -22.43 -8.76 6.52
CA PRO A 23 -23.20 -9.42 7.57
C PRO A 23 -23.51 -8.47 8.74
N GLU A 24 -24.62 -8.77 9.44
CA GLU A 24 -24.90 -8.16 10.74
C GLU A 24 -23.71 -8.34 11.68
N PRO A 25 -23.28 -7.30 12.42
CA PRO A 25 -23.94 -6.01 12.64
C PRO A 25 -23.38 -4.83 11.81
N PHE A 26 -22.75 -5.08 10.65
CA PHE A 26 -22.11 -4.04 9.83
C PHE A 26 -22.96 -3.55 8.65
N ASN A 27 -24.28 -3.75 8.71
CA ASN A 27 -25.22 -3.40 7.64
C ASN A 27 -25.08 -1.93 7.23
N VAL A 28 -25.10 -1.70 5.92
CA VAL A 28 -25.07 -0.36 5.34
C VAL A 28 -26.46 0.25 5.34
N THR A 29 -26.56 1.53 5.69
CA THR A 29 -27.83 2.27 5.63
C THR A 29 -28.04 2.91 4.25
N GLU A 30 -29.29 3.22 3.89
CA GLU A 30 -29.56 3.97 2.65
C GLU A 30 -28.89 5.36 2.66
N ALA A 31 -28.77 6.00 3.83
CA ALA A 31 -28.07 7.27 3.98
C ALA A 31 -26.58 7.17 3.60
N ASP A 32 -25.95 6.03 3.87
CA ASP A 32 -24.55 5.82 3.48
C ASP A 32 -24.37 5.73 1.96
N ARG A 33 -25.39 5.29 1.21
CA ARG A 33 -25.33 5.22 -0.27
C ARG A 33 -25.40 6.59 -0.95
N GLU A 34 -25.92 7.60 -0.26
CA GLU A 34 -26.05 8.95 -0.78
C GLU A 34 -24.76 9.79 -0.62
N LEU A 35 -23.87 9.39 0.31
CA LEU A 35 -22.60 10.07 0.61
C LEU A 35 -21.71 10.27 -0.61
N SER A 36 -20.98 11.38 -0.66
CA SER A 36 -19.98 11.66 -1.69
C SER A 36 -18.83 10.63 -1.69
N ILE A 37 -18.03 10.60 -2.77
CA ILE A 37 -16.92 9.65 -2.88
C ILE A 37 -15.91 9.86 -1.74
N ASP A 38 -15.59 11.11 -1.41
CA ASP A 38 -14.63 11.43 -0.36
C ASP A 38 -15.16 11.00 1.02
N GLU A 39 -16.42 11.27 1.32
CA GLU A 39 -17.06 10.82 2.58
C GLU A 39 -17.10 9.29 2.69
N LEU A 40 -17.33 8.58 1.58
CA LEU A 40 -17.30 7.11 1.54
C LEU A 40 -15.89 6.57 1.82
N VAL A 41 -14.85 7.21 1.26
CA VAL A 41 -13.45 6.85 1.50
C VAL A 41 -13.08 7.09 2.96
N ASP A 42 -13.47 8.24 3.52
CA ASP A 42 -13.22 8.58 4.93
C ASP A 42 -13.90 7.59 5.88
N LYS A 43 -15.12 7.15 5.54
CA LYS A 43 -15.85 6.10 6.26
C LYS A 43 -15.36 4.68 5.97
N ARG A 44 -14.30 4.49 5.18
CA ARG A 44 -13.78 3.15 4.78
C ARG A 44 -14.80 2.28 4.02
N LEU A 45 -15.85 2.88 3.44
CA LEU A 45 -16.84 2.21 2.61
C LEU A 45 -16.33 2.10 1.17
N PHE A 46 -15.17 1.47 1.01
CA PHE A 46 -14.40 1.48 -0.23
C PHE A 46 -15.14 0.83 -1.41
N GLN A 47 -15.95 -0.20 -1.17
CA GLN A 47 -16.74 -0.81 -2.24
C GLN A 47 -17.78 0.17 -2.82
N LEU A 48 -18.52 0.87 -1.97
CA LEU A 48 -19.50 1.87 -2.40
C LEU A 48 -18.83 3.05 -3.11
N ALA A 49 -17.68 3.49 -2.60
CA ALA A 49 -16.88 4.53 -3.26
C ALA A 49 -16.47 4.07 -4.69
N ALA A 50 -15.98 2.84 -4.83
CA ALA A 50 -15.61 2.28 -6.13
C ALA A 50 -16.80 2.21 -7.09
N GLU A 51 -17.99 1.80 -6.63
CA GLU A 51 -19.22 1.75 -7.43
C GLU A 51 -19.66 3.16 -7.87
N LYS A 52 -19.64 4.14 -6.96
CA LYS A 52 -20.00 5.53 -7.26
C LYS A 52 -19.04 6.16 -8.28
N VAL A 53 -17.75 5.88 -8.16
CA VAL A 53 -16.74 6.30 -9.16
C VAL A 53 -17.00 5.64 -10.51
N ALA A 54 -17.37 4.35 -10.56
CA ALA A 54 -17.72 3.67 -11.81
C ALA A 54 -18.89 4.35 -12.53
N LEU A 55 -19.93 4.72 -11.78
CA LEU A 55 -21.09 5.41 -12.31
C LEU A 55 -20.70 6.76 -12.89
N GLN A 56 -19.89 7.55 -12.17
CA GLN A 56 -19.38 8.84 -12.67
C GLN A 56 -18.53 8.67 -13.94
N LEU A 57 -17.58 7.73 -13.96
CA LEU A 57 -16.77 7.46 -15.16
C LEU A 57 -17.63 7.04 -16.35
N THR A 58 -18.66 6.22 -16.12
CA THR A 58 -19.59 5.77 -17.17
C THR A 58 -20.41 6.94 -17.72
N GLN A 59 -20.93 7.81 -16.84
CA GLN A 59 -21.68 9.02 -17.23
C GLN A 59 -20.81 9.98 -18.04
N MET A 60 -19.57 10.22 -17.59
CA MET A 60 -18.62 11.04 -18.35
C MET A 60 -18.33 10.44 -19.73
N GLY A 61 -18.21 9.12 -19.84
CA GLY A 61 -18.03 8.43 -21.12
C GLY A 61 -19.24 8.56 -22.06
N THR A 62 -20.47 8.56 -21.54
CA THR A 62 -21.69 8.72 -22.36
C THR A 62 -21.93 10.15 -22.80
N ASP A 63 -21.56 11.13 -21.98
CA ASP A 63 -21.80 12.55 -22.26
C ASP A 63 -20.77 13.13 -23.24
N MET A 64 -19.59 12.51 -23.34
CA MET A 64 -18.53 12.93 -24.26
C MET A 64 -18.88 12.65 -25.73
N LYS A 65 -19.30 13.70 -26.43
CA LYS A 65 -19.53 13.68 -27.89
C LYS A 65 -18.24 13.75 -28.72
N SER A 66 -17.13 14.18 -28.13
CA SER A 66 -15.82 14.33 -28.75
C SER A 66 -14.81 13.43 -28.04
N THR A 67 -13.92 12.79 -28.81
CA THR A 67 -12.82 11.97 -28.27
C THR A 67 -11.68 12.81 -27.71
N ALA A 68 -11.64 14.11 -28.06
CA ALA A 68 -10.63 15.05 -27.62
C ALA A 68 -11.16 15.90 -26.46
N VAL A 69 -10.51 15.81 -25.30
CA VAL A 69 -10.86 16.55 -24.08
C VAL A 69 -9.76 17.56 -23.72
N ASP A 70 -10.11 18.57 -22.94
CA ASP A 70 -9.16 19.49 -22.35
C ASP A 70 -8.36 18.86 -21.19
N LEU A 71 -7.36 19.58 -20.71
CA LEU A 71 -6.44 19.08 -19.68
C LEU A 71 -7.15 18.77 -18.36
N GLU A 72 -8.06 19.65 -17.92
CA GLU A 72 -8.75 19.53 -16.64
C GLU A 72 -9.61 18.28 -16.61
N THR A 73 -10.44 18.08 -17.64
CA THR A 73 -11.25 16.86 -17.79
C THR A 73 -10.41 15.59 -17.82
N ALA A 74 -9.26 15.61 -18.52
CA ALA A 74 -8.37 14.44 -18.55
C ALA A 74 -7.80 14.12 -17.16
N GLN A 75 -7.38 15.14 -16.41
CA GLN A 75 -6.89 14.99 -15.04
C GLN A 75 -7.97 14.47 -14.09
N THR A 76 -9.21 14.98 -14.20
CA THR A 76 -10.35 14.47 -13.42
C THR A 76 -10.59 12.98 -13.69
N VAL A 77 -10.58 12.56 -14.96
CA VAL A 77 -10.78 11.14 -15.33
C VAL A 77 -9.67 10.26 -14.76
N PHE A 78 -8.41 10.69 -14.82
CA PHE A 78 -7.32 9.94 -14.20
C PHE A 78 -7.42 9.91 -12.67
N GLY A 79 -7.83 11.01 -12.02
CA GLY A 79 -8.08 11.03 -10.59
C GLY A 79 -9.17 10.05 -10.17
N LEU A 80 -10.28 9.98 -10.92
CA LEU A 80 -11.33 9.00 -10.68
C LEU A 80 -10.83 7.56 -10.86
N TRP A 81 -10.02 7.29 -11.89
CA TRP A 81 -9.40 5.96 -12.06
C TRP A 81 -8.50 5.57 -10.90
N GLU A 82 -7.72 6.52 -10.37
CA GLU A 82 -6.89 6.30 -9.19
C GLU A 82 -7.73 5.96 -7.96
N THR A 83 -8.78 6.73 -7.70
CA THR A 83 -9.71 6.47 -6.58
C THR A 83 -10.38 5.11 -6.74
N ARG A 84 -10.86 4.76 -7.94
CA ARG A 84 -11.49 3.46 -8.21
C ARG A 84 -10.55 2.30 -7.92
N LEU A 85 -9.36 2.31 -8.51
CA LEU A 85 -8.41 1.21 -8.36
C LEU A 85 -7.94 1.08 -6.91
N THR A 86 -7.72 2.19 -6.23
CA THR A 86 -7.34 2.20 -4.80
C THR A 86 -8.46 1.64 -3.93
N CYS A 87 -9.70 2.07 -4.14
CA CYS A 87 -10.85 1.56 -3.39
C CYS A 87 -11.08 0.06 -3.63
N LEU A 88 -10.93 -0.42 -4.88
CA LEU A 88 -11.02 -1.86 -5.17
C LEU A 88 -9.94 -2.67 -4.44
N VAL A 89 -8.70 -2.16 -4.35
CA VAL A 89 -7.63 -2.80 -3.58
C VAL A 89 -7.94 -2.83 -2.09
N LEU A 90 -8.43 -1.71 -1.54
CA LEU A 90 -8.76 -1.59 -0.12
C LEU A 90 -9.99 -2.41 0.28
N ALA A 91 -10.91 -2.68 -0.66
CA ALA A 91 -12.04 -3.58 -0.48
C ALA A 91 -11.73 -5.04 -0.88
N ASN A 92 -10.44 -5.42 -1.05
CA ASN A 92 -9.99 -6.76 -1.43
C ASN A 92 -10.51 -7.29 -2.78
N PHE A 93 -10.99 -6.43 -3.68
CA PHE A 93 -11.34 -6.78 -5.06
C PHE A 93 -10.11 -6.77 -5.99
N HIS A 94 -9.02 -7.43 -5.58
CA HIS A 94 -7.74 -7.41 -6.30
C HIS A 94 -7.85 -7.93 -7.75
N ARG A 95 -8.69 -8.94 -7.98
CA ARG A 95 -8.92 -9.50 -9.33
C ARG A 95 -9.53 -8.46 -10.27
N VAL A 96 -10.54 -7.74 -9.79
CA VAL A 96 -11.22 -6.69 -10.55
C VAL A 96 -10.23 -5.55 -10.80
N ALA A 97 -9.57 -5.04 -9.74
CA ALA A 97 -8.56 -3.99 -9.86
C ALA A 97 -7.46 -4.34 -10.88
N HIS A 98 -6.99 -5.58 -10.89
CA HIS A 98 -6.02 -6.08 -11.87
C HIS A 98 -6.57 -6.02 -13.31
N SER A 99 -7.77 -6.57 -13.52
CA SER A 99 -8.41 -6.61 -14.84
C SER A 99 -8.60 -5.20 -15.43
N GLU A 100 -9.10 -4.28 -14.60
CA GLU A 100 -9.35 -2.90 -15.00
C GLU A 100 -8.06 -2.13 -15.24
N ALA A 101 -7.06 -2.25 -14.36
CA ALA A 101 -5.75 -1.63 -14.55
C ALA A 101 -5.07 -2.13 -15.84
N LYS A 102 -5.25 -3.41 -16.19
CA LYS A 102 -4.77 -3.98 -17.45
C LYS A 102 -5.48 -3.37 -18.66
N SER A 103 -6.77 -3.07 -18.55
CA SER A 103 -7.56 -2.45 -19.62
C SER A 103 -7.11 -1.01 -19.96
N LEU A 104 -6.57 -0.29 -18.97
CA LEU A 104 -5.98 1.05 -19.16
C LEU A 104 -4.72 1.04 -20.04
N GLY A 105 -4.02 -0.10 -20.11
CA GLY A 105 -2.78 -0.23 -20.86
C GLY A 105 -1.61 0.49 -20.20
N ASP A 106 -0.60 0.87 -21.00
CA ASP A 106 0.55 1.60 -20.49
C ASP A 106 0.27 3.11 -20.42
N LEU A 107 0.24 3.64 -19.20
CA LEU A 107 0.04 5.06 -18.93
C LEU A 107 1.33 5.89 -19.00
N ASN A 108 2.48 5.26 -19.23
CA ASN A 108 3.79 5.94 -19.29
C ASN A 108 4.19 6.40 -20.71
N VAL A 109 3.30 6.21 -21.68
CA VAL A 109 3.50 6.56 -23.08
C VAL A 109 3.50 8.06 -23.33
N ASP A 110 4.13 8.50 -24.42
CA ASP A 110 4.20 9.92 -24.80
C ASP A 110 2.83 10.56 -25.11
N LEU A 111 1.80 9.74 -25.39
CA LEU A 111 0.42 10.22 -25.62
C LEU A 111 -0.10 11.07 -24.46
N TYR A 112 0.32 10.77 -23.23
CA TYR A 112 -0.13 11.47 -22.03
C TYR A 112 0.90 12.47 -21.51
N ARG A 113 1.83 12.94 -22.36
CA ARG A 113 2.83 13.93 -21.99
C ARG A 113 2.57 15.28 -22.65
N LEU A 114 2.79 16.35 -21.89
CA LEU A 114 2.67 17.72 -22.37
C LEU A 114 3.76 18.02 -23.39
N ILE A 115 3.36 18.50 -24.56
CA ILE A 115 4.27 18.99 -25.61
C ILE A 115 4.50 20.49 -25.37
N PRO A 116 5.74 20.95 -25.12
CA PRO A 116 6.00 22.37 -24.91
C PRO A 116 5.65 23.19 -26.16
N GLU A 117 4.88 24.26 -26.01
CA GLU A 117 4.34 25.05 -27.14
C GLU A 117 5.37 25.94 -27.87
N LYS A 118 6.63 26.07 -27.41
CA LYS A 118 7.65 26.86 -28.12
C LYS A 118 9.09 26.34 -27.98
N GLY A 119 9.71 26.09 -29.13
CA GLY A 119 11.16 25.99 -29.35
C GLY A 119 11.42 25.40 -30.75
N PRO A 120 12.28 26.00 -31.60
CA PRO A 120 12.58 25.44 -32.91
C PRO A 120 13.33 24.11 -32.70
N SER A 121 12.76 22.98 -33.14
CA SER A 121 13.51 21.73 -33.15
C SER A 121 14.54 21.79 -34.28
N THR A 122 15.77 22.21 -33.97
CA THR A 122 16.91 22.21 -34.91
C THR A 122 17.53 20.83 -35.14
N THR A 123 16.80 19.76 -34.86
CA THR A 123 17.22 18.40 -35.21
C THR A 123 16.08 17.70 -35.94
N PRO A 124 16.30 17.22 -37.18
CA PRO A 124 15.30 16.42 -37.86
C PRO A 124 15.06 15.15 -37.04
N ALA A 125 13.80 14.96 -36.67
CA ALA A 125 13.34 13.81 -35.91
C ALA A 125 13.68 12.53 -36.66
N LYS A 126 14.61 11.74 -36.11
CA LYS A 126 14.60 10.31 -36.34
C LYS A 126 13.28 9.78 -35.78
N PRO A 127 12.55 8.90 -36.49
CA PRO A 127 11.44 8.17 -35.91
C PRO A 127 12.03 7.09 -34.99
N GLU A 128 12.58 7.51 -33.86
CA GLU A 128 12.90 6.58 -32.77
C GLU A 128 11.70 6.53 -31.84
N ILE A 129 11.31 5.31 -31.48
CA ILE A 129 10.31 4.96 -30.47
C ILE A 129 10.93 5.32 -29.10
N SER A 130 11.20 6.61 -28.88
CA SER A 130 11.91 7.11 -27.70
C SER A 130 10.96 7.92 -26.85
N ILE A 131 10.55 7.36 -25.71
CA ILE A 131 9.71 8.04 -24.72
C ILE A 131 10.43 9.28 -24.20
N HIS A 132 9.77 10.43 -24.25
CA HIS A 132 10.28 11.72 -23.80
C HIS A 132 10.08 11.89 -22.29
N TRP A 133 10.93 11.21 -21.52
CA TRP A 133 10.92 11.23 -20.04
C TRP A 133 11.15 12.60 -19.41
N ASP A 134 11.59 13.58 -20.19
CA ASP A 134 11.75 14.95 -19.75
C ASP A 134 10.48 15.80 -19.81
N ARG A 135 9.41 15.25 -20.39
CA ARG A 135 8.11 15.93 -20.49
C ARG A 135 7.20 15.52 -19.35
N GLU A 136 6.42 16.49 -18.88
CA GLU A 136 5.45 16.30 -17.82
C GLU A 136 4.29 15.44 -18.27
N SER A 137 3.96 14.43 -17.48
CA SER A 137 2.81 13.54 -17.69
C SER A 137 1.55 14.16 -17.09
N ILE A 138 0.44 14.12 -17.82
CA ILE A 138 -0.88 14.50 -17.30
C ILE A 138 -1.46 13.43 -16.37
N VAL A 139 -0.98 12.18 -16.48
CA VAL A 139 -1.36 11.09 -15.59
C VAL A 139 -0.68 11.27 -14.23
N PRO A 140 -1.43 11.24 -13.11
CA PRO A 140 -0.87 11.25 -11.76
C PRO A 140 0.20 10.19 -11.56
N TRP A 141 1.28 10.55 -10.84
CA TRP A 141 2.39 9.64 -10.55
C TRP A 141 1.91 8.37 -9.83
N SER A 142 1.05 8.55 -8.83
CA SER A 142 0.45 7.49 -8.04
C SER A 142 -0.35 6.51 -8.88
N LEU A 143 -1.19 6.97 -9.82
CA LEU A 143 -1.89 6.10 -10.77
C LEU A 143 -0.92 5.30 -11.66
N ARG A 144 0.15 5.93 -12.17
CA ARG A 144 1.16 5.24 -12.99
C ARG A 144 1.88 4.14 -12.20
N VAL A 145 2.21 4.38 -10.94
CA VAL A 145 2.79 3.36 -10.05
C VAL A 145 1.77 2.26 -9.72
N LEU A 146 0.54 2.64 -9.38
CA LEU A 146 -0.54 1.72 -9.01
C LEU A 146 -0.87 0.75 -10.14
N THR A 147 -0.96 1.22 -11.39
CA THR A 147 -1.22 0.36 -12.55
C THR A 147 -0.11 -0.65 -12.80
N VAL A 148 1.16 -0.29 -12.60
CA VAL A 148 2.28 -1.24 -12.66
C VAL A 148 2.17 -2.27 -11.55
N ARG A 149 1.87 -1.84 -10.32
CA ARG A 149 1.68 -2.74 -9.16
C ARG A 149 0.56 -3.74 -9.40
N LEU A 150 -0.59 -3.28 -9.86
CA LEU A 150 -1.74 -4.14 -10.15
C LEU A 150 -1.44 -5.12 -11.28
N ALA A 151 -0.76 -4.68 -12.34
CA ALA A 151 -0.40 -5.56 -13.46
C ALA A 151 0.67 -6.62 -13.11
N SER A 152 1.49 -6.39 -12.07
CA SER A 152 2.62 -7.26 -11.70
C SER A 152 2.25 -8.70 -11.39
N GLY A 153 1.01 -8.97 -10.93
CA GLY A 153 0.54 -10.33 -10.66
C GLY A 153 0.47 -11.23 -11.90
N SER A 154 0.45 -10.66 -13.11
CA SER A 154 0.43 -11.41 -14.37
C SER A 154 1.77 -11.49 -15.09
N ASP A 155 2.64 -10.51 -14.87
CA ASP A 155 3.94 -10.37 -15.53
C ASP A 155 4.91 -9.61 -14.59
N THR A 156 5.59 -10.37 -13.74
CA THR A 156 6.52 -9.83 -12.74
C THR A 156 7.76 -9.21 -13.38
N HIS A 157 8.29 -9.83 -14.44
CA HIS A 157 9.43 -9.30 -15.20
C HIS A 157 9.06 -7.98 -15.90
N GLY A 158 7.89 -7.92 -16.55
CA GLY A 158 7.37 -6.70 -17.15
C GLY A 158 7.14 -5.59 -16.13
N ALA A 159 6.71 -5.91 -14.91
CA ALA A 159 6.57 -4.92 -13.84
C ALA A 159 7.91 -4.31 -13.43
N ILE A 160 8.97 -5.12 -13.27
CA ILE A 160 10.33 -4.64 -12.98
C ILE A 160 10.81 -3.68 -14.08
N LEU A 161 10.61 -4.04 -15.35
CA LEU A 161 10.97 -3.18 -16.48
C LEU A 161 10.22 -1.83 -16.45
N LYS A 162 8.92 -1.85 -16.16
CA LYS A 162 8.10 -0.63 -16.05
C LYS A 162 8.53 0.25 -14.87
N TYR A 163 8.84 -0.34 -13.71
CA TYR A 163 9.39 0.41 -12.57
C TYR A 163 10.76 1.02 -12.88
N HIS A 164 11.64 0.32 -13.60
CA HIS A 164 12.90 0.91 -14.07
C HIS A 164 12.70 2.05 -15.06
N SER A 165 11.67 1.96 -15.90
CA SER A 165 11.27 3.04 -16.80
C SER A 165 10.84 4.30 -16.03
N LEU A 166 9.98 4.13 -15.02
CA LEU A 166 9.60 5.20 -14.08
C LEU A 166 10.79 5.73 -13.29
N ALA A 167 11.73 4.86 -12.88
CA ALA A 167 12.93 5.27 -12.17
C ALA A 167 13.86 6.12 -13.05
N ARG A 168 13.91 5.84 -14.36
CA ARG A 168 14.61 6.67 -15.34
C ARG A 168 14.00 8.07 -15.43
N GLU A 169 12.67 8.16 -15.50
CA GLU A 169 11.95 9.44 -15.41
C GLU A 169 12.32 10.18 -14.13
N ALA A 170 12.21 9.53 -12.97
CA ALA A 170 12.51 10.15 -11.68
C ALA A 170 13.95 10.68 -11.60
N LYS A 171 14.93 9.92 -12.12
CA LYS A 171 16.33 10.37 -12.19
C LYS A 171 16.49 11.61 -13.07
N ILE A 172 15.87 11.65 -14.25
CA ILE A 172 15.95 12.80 -15.16
C ILE A 172 15.29 14.03 -14.53
N MET A 173 14.10 13.87 -13.95
CA MET A 173 13.32 14.96 -13.36
C MET A 173 13.97 15.51 -12.10
N ARG A 174 14.64 14.66 -11.30
CA ARG A 174 15.45 15.08 -10.15
C ARG A 174 16.54 16.08 -10.52
N HIS A 175 17.11 16.01 -11.73
CA HIS A 175 18.16 16.93 -12.18
C HIS A 175 17.62 18.19 -12.88
N LYS A 176 16.36 18.20 -13.31
CA LYS A 176 15.77 19.29 -14.11
C LYS A 176 14.85 20.22 -13.34
N LYS A 177 14.15 19.72 -12.31
CA LYS A 177 13.15 20.49 -11.57
C LYS A 177 13.67 20.94 -10.20
N ASP A 178 13.14 22.06 -9.72
CA ASP A 178 13.37 22.55 -8.34
C ASP A 178 12.86 21.54 -7.27
N ASP A 179 12.00 20.59 -7.66
CA ASP A 179 11.47 19.51 -6.81
C ASP A 179 12.43 18.32 -6.66
N THR A 180 13.74 18.57 -6.50
CA THR A 180 14.78 17.53 -6.40
C THR A 180 14.46 16.51 -5.29
N GLN A 181 13.90 16.97 -4.17
CA GLN A 181 13.56 16.12 -3.03
C GLN A 181 12.39 15.16 -3.34
N LEU A 182 11.32 15.67 -3.96
CA LEU A 182 10.16 14.86 -4.35
C LEU A 182 10.57 13.71 -5.30
N TRP A 183 11.38 14.03 -6.31
CA TRP A 183 11.83 13.01 -7.27
C TRP A 183 12.84 12.03 -6.67
N ALA A 184 13.62 12.45 -5.68
CA ALA A 184 14.46 11.55 -4.90
C ALA A 184 13.61 10.59 -4.04
N GLN A 185 12.55 11.07 -3.39
CA GLN A 185 11.60 10.23 -2.65
C GLN A 185 10.93 9.19 -3.57
N ARG A 186 10.37 9.64 -4.70
CA ARG A 186 9.78 8.77 -5.71
C ARG A 186 10.73 7.68 -6.21
N LEU A 187 12.02 8.01 -6.36
CA LEU A 187 13.03 7.03 -6.77
C LEU A 187 13.24 5.95 -5.69
N VAL A 188 13.24 6.33 -4.41
CA VAL A 188 13.33 5.38 -3.30
C VAL A 188 12.07 4.50 -3.22
N GLU A 189 10.88 5.09 -3.35
CA GLU A 189 9.61 4.36 -3.40
C GLU A 189 9.60 3.31 -4.52
N LEU A 190 10.06 3.65 -5.72
CA LEU A 190 10.20 2.69 -6.82
C LEU A 190 11.14 1.53 -6.47
N GLY A 191 12.23 1.77 -5.75
CA GLY A 191 13.11 0.71 -5.24
C GLY A 191 12.41 -0.21 -4.24
N ILE A 192 11.55 0.35 -3.37
CA ILE A 192 10.70 -0.43 -2.46
C ILE A 192 9.70 -1.29 -3.25
N TYR A 193 9.08 -0.75 -4.31
CA TYR A 193 8.18 -1.53 -5.15
C TYR A 193 8.89 -2.65 -5.93
N VAL A 194 10.10 -2.40 -6.43
CA VAL A 194 10.93 -3.47 -7.05
C VAL A 194 11.25 -4.55 -6.03
N THR A 195 11.61 -4.16 -4.80
CA THR A 195 11.81 -5.11 -3.69
C THR A 195 10.56 -5.95 -3.45
N ALA A 196 9.38 -5.32 -3.41
CA ALA A 196 8.11 -6.04 -3.20
C ALA A 196 7.82 -7.05 -4.33
N VAL A 197 8.14 -6.72 -5.59
CA VAL A 197 8.01 -7.67 -6.72
C VAL A 197 8.98 -8.83 -6.57
N LEU A 198 10.24 -8.58 -6.20
CA LEU A 198 11.24 -9.64 -5.98
C LEU A 198 10.82 -10.58 -4.84
N VAL A 199 10.29 -10.04 -3.75
CA VAL A 199 9.71 -10.83 -2.65
C VAL A 199 8.53 -11.66 -3.14
N GLY A 200 7.64 -11.08 -3.94
CA GLY A 200 6.52 -11.81 -4.54
C GLY A 200 6.95 -12.95 -5.47
N MET A 201 8.13 -12.84 -6.09
CA MET A 201 8.75 -13.91 -6.88
C MET A 201 9.47 -14.97 -6.03
N GLY A 202 9.56 -14.78 -4.71
CA GLY A 202 10.36 -15.62 -3.81
C GLY A 202 11.87 -15.40 -3.94
N ASP A 203 12.31 -14.38 -4.67
CA ASP A 203 13.72 -14.05 -4.87
C ASP A 203 14.23 -13.11 -3.78
N TYR A 204 14.24 -13.64 -2.55
CA TYR A 204 14.66 -12.89 -1.37
C TYR A 204 16.13 -12.47 -1.43
N ALA A 205 16.99 -13.25 -2.10
CA ALA A 205 18.41 -12.93 -2.23
C ALA A 205 18.63 -11.64 -3.03
N ASN A 206 17.98 -11.51 -4.18
CA ASN A 206 18.04 -10.29 -4.97
C ASN A 206 17.31 -9.13 -4.29
N ALA A 207 16.19 -9.38 -3.60
CA ALA A 207 15.50 -8.36 -2.81
C ALA A 207 16.43 -7.76 -1.73
N ILE A 208 17.11 -8.62 -0.96
CA ILE A 208 18.07 -8.20 0.07
C ILE A 208 19.24 -7.43 -0.55
N SER A 209 19.81 -7.91 -1.65
CA SER A 209 20.91 -7.23 -2.34
C SER A 209 20.48 -5.85 -2.86
N HIS A 210 19.29 -5.75 -3.45
CA HIS A 210 18.72 -4.51 -3.96
C HIS A 210 18.55 -3.46 -2.85
N VAL A 211 17.87 -3.81 -1.75
CA VAL A 211 17.68 -2.90 -0.61
C VAL A 211 19.03 -2.53 0.03
N SER A 212 19.94 -3.50 0.21
CA SER A 212 21.28 -3.23 0.77
C SER A 212 22.03 -2.19 -0.06
N SER A 213 21.93 -2.26 -1.39
CA SER A 213 22.56 -1.28 -2.30
C SER A 213 21.98 0.12 -2.13
N MET A 214 20.68 0.25 -1.86
CA MET A 214 20.01 1.53 -1.64
C MET A 214 20.32 2.13 -0.27
N VAL A 215 20.47 1.31 0.77
CA VAL A 215 20.89 1.78 2.11
C VAL A 215 22.33 2.28 2.09
N GLY A 216 23.20 1.67 1.27
CA GLY A 216 24.62 2.03 1.16
C GLY A 216 24.94 3.24 0.27
N THR A 217 23.95 3.81 -0.44
CA THR A 217 24.20 5.02 -1.23
C THR A 217 24.17 6.27 -0.35
N ASP A 218 25.35 6.82 -0.04
CA ASP A 218 25.53 8.16 0.52
C ASP A 218 24.85 9.18 -0.40
N SER A 219 23.63 9.53 -0.06
CA SER A 219 22.83 10.44 -0.84
C SER A 219 22.95 11.81 -0.23
N SER A 220 23.44 12.78 -1.02
CA SER A 220 23.57 14.19 -0.62
C SER A 220 22.23 14.88 -0.28
N VAL A 221 21.11 14.15 -0.32
CA VAL A 221 19.77 14.63 -0.03
C VAL A 221 19.34 14.00 1.30
N PRO A 222 19.03 14.80 2.33
CA PRO A 222 18.61 14.30 3.64
C PRO A 222 17.21 13.69 3.52
N LEU A 223 17.15 12.40 3.18
CA LEU A 223 15.94 11.57 3.17
C LEU A 223 15.95 10.61 4.36
N GLU A 224 16.37 11.09 5.54
CA GLU A 224 16.58 10.28 6.75
C GLU A 224 15.42 9.31 7.01
N ALA A 225 14.17 9.79 6.98
CA ALA A 225 12.98 8.95 7.22
C ALA A 225 12.82 7.78 6.21
N HIS A 226 13.22 7.97 4.95
CA HIS A 226 13.15 6.90 3.95
C HIS A 226 14.29 5.90 4.14
N TYR A 227 15.49 6.36 4.55
CA TYR A 227 16.59 5.45 4.85
C TYR A 227 16.33 4.59 6.08
N SER A 228 15.70 5.15 7.13
CA SER A 228 15.21 4.38 8.27
C SER A 228 14.24 3.27 7.82
N TYR A 229 13.26 3.63 6.98
CA TYR A 229 12.31 2.66 6.43
C TYR A 229 13.00 1.56 5.60
N LEU A 230 14.00 1.90 4.78
CA LEU A 230 14.77 0.90 4.02
C LEU A 230 15.57 -0.04 4.93
N ARG A 231 16.12 0.46 6.04
CA ARG A 231 16.80 -0.38 7.03
C ARG A 231 15.81 -1.30 7.75
N TYR A 232 14.63 -0.81 8.11
CA TYR A 232 13.55 -1.64 8.66
C TYR A 232 13.13 -2.74 7.67
N LEU A 233 12.93 -2.39 6.41
CA LEU A 233 12.61 -3.36 5.35
C LEU A 233 13.72 -4.40 5.20
N LEU A 234 14.99 -3.98 5.19
CA LEU A 234 16.13 -4.89 5.13
C LEU A 234 16.18 -5.85 6.32
N CYS A 235 15.90 -5.35 7.53
CA CYS A 235 15.81 -6.16 8.73
C CYS A 235 14.70 -7.22 8.61
N ILE A 236 13.49 -6.81 8.22
CA ILE A 236 12.34 -7.70 8.01
C ILE A 236 12.67 -8.78 6.96
N LEU A 237 13.31 -8.43 5.85
CA LEU A 237 13.71 -9.40 4.82
C LEU A 237 14.75 -10.41 5.34
N CYS A 238 15.71 -9.95 6.13
CA CYS A 238 16.68 -10.83 6.77
C CYS A 238 15.99 -11.79 7.76
N LEU A 239 15.02 -11.30 8.54
CA LEU A 239 14.21 -12.12 9.44
C LEU A 239 13.39 -13.18 8.69
N GLN A 240 12.71 -12.79 7.62
CA GLN A 240 11.93 -13.71 6.78
C GLN A 240 12.76 -14.82 6.14
N THR A 241 14.05 -14.56 5.90
CA THR A 241 14.98 -15.55 5.34
C THR A 241 15.77 -16.33 6.39
N GLY A 242 15.53 -16.08 7.69
CA GLY A 242 16.25 -16.70 8.80
C GLY A 242 17.68 -16.20 9.00
N ASN A 243 18.07 -15.10 8.35
CA ASN A 243 19.39 -14.49 8.52
C ASN A 243 19.40 -13.53 9.72
N PHE A 244 19.33 -14.09 10.92
CA PHE A 244 19.24 -13.33 12.18
C PHE A 244 20.47 -12.48 12.46
N ASP A 245 21.67 -12.96 12.09
CA ASP A 245 22.92 -12.21 12.28
C ASP A 245 22.94 -10.91 11.48
N LYS A 246 22.51 -10.97 10.22
CA LYS A 246 22.40 -9.77 9.38
C LYS A 246 21.30 -8.84 9.86
N ALA A 247 20.17 -9.37 10.31
CA ALA A 247 19.08 -8.57 10.90
C ALA A 247 19.58 -7.80 12.13
N LYS A 248 20.30 -8.47 13.04
CA LYS A 248 20.90 -7.85 14.22
C LYS A 248 21.91 -6.77 13.87
N GLY A 249 22.81 -7.02 12.91
CA GLY A 249 23.77 -6.01 12.45
C GLY A 249 23.11 -4.76 11.84
N VAL A 250 21.95 -4.93 11.16
CA VAL A 250 21.16 -3.80 10.65
C VAL A 250 20.54 -3.01 11.81
N LEU A 251 19.99 -3.69 12.83
CA LEU A 251 19.45 -3.04 14.03
C LEU A 251 20.51 -2.28 14.81
N ASP A 252 21.71 -2.86 14.99
CA ASP A 252 22.84 -2.17 15.62
C ASP A 252 23.23 -0.90 14.86
N THR A 253 23.12 -0.91 13.54
CA THR A 253 23.39 0.26 12.69
C THR A 253 22.32 1.33 12.86
N ILE A 254 21.04 0.95 12.93
CA ILE A 254 19.93 1.87 13.19
C ILE A 254 20.13 2.55 14.54
N GLN A 255 20.39 1.79 15.60
CA GLN A 255 20.60 2.35 16.95
C GLN A 255 21.77 3.34 17.01
N LYS A 256 22.88 3.05 16.32
CA LYS A 256 24.04 3.95 16.26
C LYS A 256 23.75 5.26 15.54
N GLN A 257 22.89 5.24 14.52
CA GLN A 257 22.62 6.41 13.67
C GLN A 257 21.46 7.26 14.21
N GLU A 258 20.44 6.64 14.80
CA GLU A 258 19.24 7.32 15.28
C GLU A 258 19.29 7.66 16.79
N GLY A 259 20.31 7.15 17.48
CA GLY A 259 20.55 7.35 18.91
C GLY A 259 19.59 6.54 19.80
N ASP A 260 19.54 6.89 21.08
CA ASP A 260 18.68 6.23 22.10
C ASP A 260 17.19 6.63 21.99
N ARG A 261 16.74 7.02 20.79
CA ARG A 261 15.31 7.13 20.54
C ARG A 261 14.78 5.71 20.56
N ASN A 262 14.05 5.38 21.62
CA ASN A 262 13.35 4.12 21.78
C ASN A 262 12.17 4.07 20.79
N ASP A 263 12.50 4.00 19.50
CA ASP A 263 11.53 3.85 18.41
C ASP A 263 10.84 2.52 18.62
N ALA A 264 9.53 2.56 18.80
CA ALA A 264 8.67 1.40 18.95
C ALA A 264 8.91 0.38 17.82
N VAL A 265 9.28 0.84 16.61
CA VAL A 265 9.64 -0.03 15.48
C VAL A 265 10.93 -0.81 15.76
N VAL A 266 11.98 -0.16 16.26
CA VAL A 266 13.26 -0.80 16.60
C VAL A 266 13.06 -1.81 17.73
N ALA A 267 12.37 -1.42 18.80
CA ALA A 267 12.08 -2.31 19.92
C ALA A 267 11.26 -3.54 19.47
N THR A 268 10.26 -3.32 18.61
CA THR A 268 9.46 -4.40 18.01
C THR A 268 10.32 -5.37 17.19
N LEU A 269 11.18 -4.85 16.30
CA LEU A 269 12.06 -5.68 15.48
C LEU A 269 13.08 -6.44 16.34
N MET A 270 13.63 -5.83 17.38
CA MET A 270 14.51 -6.49 18.35
C MET A 270 13.80 -7.62 19.09
N ALA A 271 12.59 -7.36 19.58
CA ALA A 271 11.79 -8.38 20.24
C ALA A 271 11.49 -9.56 19.29
N ILE A 272 11.15 -9.29 18.02
CA ILE A 272 10.95 -10.33 17.02
C ILE A 272 12.23 -11.14 16.77
N CYS A 273 13.41 -10.51 16.70
CA CYS A 273 14.69 -11.23 16.61
C CYS A 273 14.90 -12.17 17.80
N SER A 274 14.61 -11.69 19.02
CA SER A 274 14.75 -12.48 20.25
C SER A 274 13.75 -13.64 20.30
N LEU A 275 12.49 -13.41 19.93
CA LEU A 275 11.47 -14.46 19.81
C LEU A 275 11.86 -15.53 18.79
N ALA A 276 12.38 -15.13 17.63
CA ALA A 276 12.84 -16.06 16.61
C ALA A 276 14.05 -16.91 17.07
N SER A 277 14.80 -16.44 18.07
CA SER A 277 15.92 -17.14 18.70
C SER A 277 15.51 -17.89 19.98
N ASP A 278 14.20 -18.06 20.22
CA ASP A 278 13.61 -18.70 21.41
C ASP A 278 13.99 -18.04 22.75
N ASN A 279 14.29 -16.73 22.72
CA ASN A 279 14.65 -15.95 23.89
C ASN A 279 13.52 -14.98 24.25
N VAL A 280 12.43 -15.53 24.80
CA VAL A 280 11.23 -14.75 25.13
C VAL A 280 11.47 -13.78 26.29
N ALA A 281 12.36 -14.10 27.22
CA ALA A 281 12.70 -13.22 28.34
C ALA A 281 13.30 -11.89 27.85
N ASP A 282 14.23 -11.94 26.91
CA ASP A 282 14.84 -10.74 26.33
C ASP A 282 13.84 -9.97 25.46
N ALA A 283 12.95 -10.68 24.75
CA ALA A 283 11.87 -10.06 24.00
C ALA A 283 10.92 -9.25 24.91
N ASN A 284 10.45 -9.86 26.00
CA ASN A 284 9.57 -9.19 26.95
C ASN A 284 10.25 -8.00 27.63
N SER A 285 11.50 -8.15 28.07
CA SER A 285 12.30 -7.05 28.65
C SER A 285 12.42 -5.86 27.67
N THR A 286 12.65 -6.15 26.39
CA THR A 286 12.71 -5.12 25.34
C THR A 286 11.37 -4.42 25.15
N LEU A 287 10.27 -5.18 25.11
CA LEU A 287 8.91 -4.63 24.91
C LEU A 287 8.42 -3.82 26.12
N GLU A 288 8.69 -4.29 27.35
CA GLU A 288 8.35 -3.59 28.60
C GLU A 288 9.06 -2.23 28.69
N SER A 289 10.29 -2.15 28.19
CA SER A 289 11.05 -0.88 28.11
C SER A 289 10.52 0.06 27.02
N ALA A 290 9.76 -0.46 26.05
CA ALA A 290 9.19 0.29 24.96
C ALA A 290 7.82 0.90 25.35
N ASN A 291 7.34 1.85 24.56
CA ASN A 291 6.04 2.46 24.80
C ASN A 291 4.91 1.45 24.53
N SER A 292 4.36 0.85 25.58
CA SER A 292 3.24 -0.10 25.54
C SER A 292 1.93 0.50 25.03
N SER A 293 1.85 1.82 24.78
CA SER A 293 0.74 2.43 24.05
C SER A 293 0.88 2.36 22.52
N ASN A 294 2.02 1.90 22.00
CA ASN A 294 2.19 1.75 20.56
C ASN A 294 1.54 0.44 20.06
N PRO A 295 0.72 0.47 19.00
CA PRO A 295 0.03 -0.72 18.50
C PRO A 295 0.98 -1.83 18.02
N LEU A 296 2.18 -1.49 17.51
CA LEU A 296 3.18 -2.48 17.10
C LEU A 296 3.77 -3.23 18.30
N VAL A 297 4.03 -2.51 19.39
CA VAL A 297 4.54 -3.08 20.64
C VAL A 297 3.49 -4.02 21.24
N GLN A 298 2.24 -3.55 21.42
CA GLN A 298 1.15 -4.38 21.94
C GLN A 298 0.88 -5.62 21.08
N ASN A 299 0.90 -5.48 19.75
CA ASN A 299 0.75 -6.62 18.85
C ASN A 299 1.88 -7.65 19.05
N THR A 300 3.10 -7.19 19.28
CA THR A 300 4.26 -8.06 19.50
C THR A 300 4.26 -8.69 20.90
N GLU A 301 3.80 -7.96 21.92
CA GLU A 301 3.55 -8.51 23.27
C GLU A 301 2.53 -9.64 23.23
N ALA A 302 1.44 -9.47 22.47
CA ALA A 302 0.44 -10.51 22.28
C ALA A 302 1.02 -11.76 21.60
N ILE A 303 1.90 -11.58 20.60
CA ILE A 303 2.62 -12.68 19.94
C ILE A 303 3.60 -13.37 20.91
N ALA A 304 4.31 -12.60 21.73
CA ALA A 304 5.22 -13.13 22.75
C ALA A 304 4.46 -13.98 23.79
N ALA A 305 3.34 -13.49 24.30
CA ALA A 305 2.46 -14.23 25.22
C ALA A 305 1.92 -15.52 24.59
N PHE A 306 1.50 -15.46 23.33
CA PHE A 306 1.08 -16.67 22.61
C PHE A 306 2.22 -17.68 22.46
N SER A 307 3.44 -17.22 22.20
CA SER A 307 4.63 -18.07 22.01
C SER A 307 5.03 -18.82 23.29
N THR A 308 4.71 -18.30 24.49
CA THR A 308 4.91 -18.99 25.78
C THR A 308 3.76 -19.92 26.17
N GLY A 309 2.70 -19.98 25.35
CA GLY A 309 1.50 -20.76 25.63
C GLY A 309 0.41 -20.03 26.43
N ASP A 310 0.63 -18.77 26.81
CA ASP A 310 -0.39 -17.94 27.46
C ASP A 310 -1.41 -17.42 26.44
N THR A 311 -2.34 -18.31 26.08
CA THR A 311 -3.37 -18.04 25.08
C THR A 311 -4.41 -17.03 25.59
N ASP A 312 -4.73 -17.06 26.88
CA ASP A 312 -5.68 -16.12 27.48
C ASP A 312 -5.07 -14.70 27.55
N GLY A 313 -3.80 -14.58 27.95
CA GLY A 313 -3.07 -13.31 27.94
C GLY A 313 -2.96 -12.72 26.53
N ALA A 314 -2.64 -13.55 25.53
CA ALA A 314 -2.59 -13.12 24.14
C ALA A 314 -3.94 -12.58 23.64
N ILE A 315 -5.05 -13.26 23.97
CA ILE A 315 -6.40 -12.79 23.62
C ILE A 315 -6.69 -11.42 24.24
N VAL A 316 -6.41 -11.25 25.54
CA VAL A 316 -6.65 -9.99 26.25
C VAL A 316 -5.85 -8.85 25.61
N GLN A 317 -4.60 -9.10 25.25
CA GLN A 317 -3.74 -8.08 24.62
C GLN A 317 -4.25 -7.70 23.23
N PHE A 318 -4.61 -8.66 22.38
CA PHE A 318 -5.15 -8.32 21.06
C PHE A 318 -6.53 -7.64 21.13
N GLN A 319 -7.38 -8.00 22.10
CA GLN A 319 -8.63 -7.29 22.33
C GLN A 319 -8.38 -5.84 22.75
N SER A 320 -7.47 -5.61 23.70
CA SER A 320 -7.05 -4.26 24.12
C SER A 320 -6.48 -3.45 22.94
N LEU A 321 -5.69 -4.07 22.08
CA LEU A 321 -5.15 -3.44 20.87
C LEU A 321 -6.27 -2.93 19.95
N LEU A 322 -7.26 -3.79 19.65
CA LEU A 322 -8.40 -3.42 18.82
C LEU A 322 -9.24 -2.31 19.46
N GLU A 323 -9.47 -2.37 20.76
CA GLU A 323 -10.25 -1.36 21.49
C GLU A 323 -9.61 0.01 21.50
N LYS A 324 -8.29 0.09 21.61
CA LYS A 324 -7.56 1.36 21.70
C LYS A 324 -7.21 1.95 20.34
N HIS A 325 -6.99 1.11 19.32
CA HIS A 325 -6.31 1.54 18.10
C HIS A 325 -7.04 1.23 16.78
N ALA A 326 -8.18 0.52 16.77
CA ALA A 326 -8.80 0.07 15.52
C ALA A 326 -9.14 1.21 14.53
N GLU A 327 -9.55 2.38 15.01
CA GLU A 327 -9.83 3.55 14.17
C GLU A 327 -8.57 4.15 13.51
N GLN A 328 -7.42 4.00 14.15
CA GLN A 328 -6.13 4.56 13.70
C GLN A 328 -5.35 3.55 12.85
N MET A 329 -5.67 2.26 12.96
CA MET A 329 -5.04 1.19 12.19
C MET A 329 -5.42 1.30 10.71
N SER A 330 -4.45 0.96 9.84
CA SER A 330 -4.72 0.75 8.43
C SER A 330 -5.67 -0.43 8.23
N PRO A 331 -6.45 -0.50 7.13
CA PRO A 331 -7.37 -1.61 6.87
C PRO A 331 -6.68 -2.99 6.91
N ALA A 332 -5.46 -3.08 6.38
CA ALA A 332 -4.68 -4.31 6.40
C ALA A 332 -4.25 -4.71 7.82
N ALA A 333 -3.77 -3.75 8.63
CA ALA A 333 -3.37 -4.01 10.02
C ALA A 333 -4.57 -4.41 10.88
N LEU A 334 -5.71 -3.71 10.73
CA LEU A 334 -6.95 -4.04 11.42
C LEU A 334 -7.43 -5.47 11.08
N SER A 335 -7.46 -5.81 9.79
CA SER A 335 -7.86 -7.15 9.33
C SER A 335 -6.93 -8.24 9.86
N ALA A 336 -5.62 -8.00 9.86
CA ALA A 336 -4.64 -8.94 10.41
C ALA A 336 -4.83 -9.14 11.93
N SER A 337 -5.06 -8.07 12.69
CA SER A 337 -5.32 -8.17 14.13
C SER A 337 -6.63 -8.89 14.44
N ILE A 338 -7.72 -8.60 13.72
CA ILE A 338 -9.00 -9.34 13.86
C ILE A 338 -8.80 -10.81 13.53
N PHE A 339 -8.09 -11.13 12.45
CA PHE A 339 -7.78 -12.49 12.06
C PHE A 339 -6.98 -13.24 13.13
N ASN A 340 -5.98 -12.58 13.73
CA ASN A 340 -5.18 -13.17 14.82
C ASN A 340 -6.06 -13.51 16.03
N VAL A 341 -6.92 -12.59 16.48
CA VAL A 341 -7.84 -12.87 17.60
C VAL A 341 -8.82 -13.98 17.27
N CYS A 342 -9.43 -13.93 16.09
CA CYS A 342 -10.39 -14.94 15.66
C CYS A 342 -9.75 -16.32 15.52
N SER A 343 -8.46 -16.39 15.16
CA SER A 343 -7.67 -17.62 15.17
C SER A 343 -7.49 -18.18 16.58
N LEU A 344 -7.27 -17.32 17.58
CA LEU A 344 -7.19 -17.75 18.98
C LEU A 344 -8.57 -18.15 19.53
N TYR A 345 -9.66 -17.56 19.06
CA TYR A 345 -11.00 -18.01 19.44
C TYR A 345 -11.33 -19.41 18.91
N GLU A 346 -10.81 -19.80 17.75
CA GLU A 346 -11.02 -21.14 17.20
C GLU A 346 -10.42 -22.26 18.06
N THR A 347 -9.44 -21.95 18.90
CA THR A 347 -8.87 -22.93 19.85
C THR A 347 -9.75 -23.11 21.09
N ARG A 348 -10.79 -22.29 21.27
CA ARG A 348 -11.71 -22.33 22.41
C ARG A 348 -13.06 -22.94 22.04
N VAL A 349 -13.70 -23.57 23.03
CA VAL A 349 -15.04 -24.17 22.88
C VAL A 349 -16.11 -23.10 22.60
N ASP A 350 -15.96 -21.90 23.16
CA ASP A 350 -16.87 -20.76 23.04
C ASP A 350 -16.51 -19.81 21.88
N GLY A 351 -15.62 -20.23 20.98
CA GLY A 351 -15.05 -19.37 19.93
C GLY A 351 -16.08 -18.65 19.05
N ALA A 352 -17.16 -19.32 18.65
CA ALA A 352 -18.21 -18.71 17.84
C ALA A 352 -18.94 -17.57 18.56
N VAL A 353 -19.16 -17.72 19.87
CA VAL A 353 -19.79 -16.69 20.71
C VAL A 353 -18.86 -15.48 20.85
N LEU A 354 -17.56 -15.74 21.05
CA LEU A 354 -16.54 -14.68 21.16
C LEU A 354 -16.37 -13.90 19.86
N LYS A 355 -16.36 -14.58 18.69
CA LYS A 355 -16.34 -13.94 17.38
C LYS A 355 -17.54 -13.00 17.19
N LYS A 356 -18.75 -13.47 17.52
CA LYS A 356 -19.97 -12.64 17.43
C LYS A 356 -19.91 -11.43 18.37
N ALA A 357 -19.47 -11.63 19.62
CA ALA A 357 -19.33 -10.55 20.59
C ALA A 357 -18.30 -9.50 20.13
N LEU A 358 -17.20 -9.93 19.51
CA LEU A 358 -16.20 -9.03 18.92
C LEU A 358 -16.80 -8.21 17.78
N MET A 359 -17.54 -8.83 16.87
CA MET A 359 -18.24 -8.13 15.78
C MET A 359 -19.20 -7.06 16.32
N GLU A 360 -20.03 -7.40 17.31
CA GLU A 360 -20.94 -6.45 17.96
C GLU A 360 -20.20 -5.29 18.64
N LYS A 361 -19.06 -5.57 19.27
CA LYS A 361 -18.26 -4.54 19.94
C LYS A 361 -17.64 -3.57 18.93
N LEU A 362 -17.06 -4.08 17.84
CA LEU A 362 -16.44 -3.26 16.80
C LEU A 362 -17.48 -2.42 16.05
N SER A 363 -18.65 -2.99 15.74
CA SER A 363 -19.77 -2.23 15.15
C SER A 363 -20.27 -1.12 16.08
N LYS A 364 -20.43 -1.39 17.39
CA LYS A 364 -20.82 -0.36 18.38
C LYS A 364 -19.79 0.74 18.55
N ALA A 365 -18.51 0.45 18.29
CA ALA A 365 -17.45 1.45 18.25
C ALA A 365 -17.51 2.34 16.99
N GLY A 366 -18.47 2.11 16.08
CA GLY A 366 -18.63 2.89 14.86
C GLY A 366 -17.72 2.46 13.72
N LEU A 367 -17.02 1.32 13.85
CA LEU A 367 -16.20 0.80 12.76
C LEU A 367 -17.08 0.23 11.66
N VAL A 368 -16.90 0.75 10.46
CA VAL A 368 -17.56 0.35 9.23
C VAL A 368 -16.52 -0.02 8.17
N GLY A 369 -16.93 -0.77 7.14
CA GLY A 369 -16.03 -1.15 6.05
C GLY A 369 -14.92 -2.15 6.43
N ILE A 370 -15.18 -2.98 7.45
CA ILE A 370 -14.26 -4.04 7.86
C ILE A 370 -14.31 -5.19 6.86
N ASP A 371 -13.15 -5.74 6.50
CA ASP A 371 -13.08 -7.00 5.77
C ASP A 371 -13.64 -8.14 6.61
N VAL A 372 -14.84 -8.60 6.26
CA VAL A 372 -15.54 -9.61 7.05
C VAL A 372 -14.88 -10.99 6.96
N THR A 373 -14.01 -11.22 5.98
CA THR A 373 -13.22 -12.46 5.91
C THR A 373 -12.22 -12.56 7.06
N ALA A 374 -11.82 -11.44 7.66
CA ALA A 374 -10.95 -11.40 8.83
C ALA A 374 -11.55 -12.11 10.05
N PHE A 375 -12.88 -12.19 10.16
CA PHE A 375 -13.55 -12.88 11.27
C PHE A 375 -13.54 -14.42 11.14
N LYS A 376 -13.07 -14.96 10.00
CA LYS A 376 -13.13 -16.40 9.70
C LYS A 376 -14.54 -16.98 9.92
N LEU A 377 -15.52 -16.37 9.25
CA LEU A 377 -16.92 -16.79 9.30
C LEU A 377 -17.20 -17.99 8.40
#